data_AF-A0A0S7Y6N8-F1
#
_entry.id   AF-A0A0S7Y6N8-F1
#
_cell.length_a   1.000
_cell.length_b   1.000
_cell.length_c   1.000
_cell.angle_alpha   90.00
_cell.angle_beta   90.00
_cell.angle_gamma   90.00
#
_symmetry.space_group_name_H-M   'P 1'
#
loop_
_entity.id
_entity.type
_entity.pdbx_description
1 polymer ?
#
loop_
_entity_poly.entity_id
_entity_poly.type
_entity_poly.pdbx_seq_one_letter_code
_entity_poly.pdbx_strand_id
1 'polypeptide(L)'
;MAEVFDATFGNLERAMEIATRQQEVISHNIANAKTPGYEALTFDERLMQAVKRLDRKQVVLEEELAALTENSVKYSSYVKLLSTKITVLRTIAAQGRR
;
A
#
# COMPACT_ATOMS: atom_id res chain seq x y z
N MET A 1 -23.00 14.32 3.61
CA MET A 1 -22.10 14.60 2.45
C MET A 1 -20.67 14.84 2.90
N ALA A 2 -20.39 15.75 3.84
CA ALA A 2 -19.04 15.97 4.38
C ALA A 2 -18.44 14.71 5.04
N GLU A 3 -19.21 14.00 5.88
CA GLU A 3 -18.76 12.75 6.53
C GLU A 3 -18.39 11.62 5.55
N VAL A 4 -19.14 11.48 4.44
CA VAL A 4 -18.85 10.47 3.41
C VAL A 4 -17.52 10.78 2.71
N PHE A 5 -17.21 12.07 2.49
CA PHE A 5 -15.93 12.48 1.91
C PHE A 5 -14.78 12.19 2.87
N ASP A 6 -14.94 12.50 4.15
CA ASP A 6 -13.93 12.29 5.19
C ASP A 6 -13.61 10.80 5.40
N ALA A 7 -14.64 9.95 5.49
CA ALA A 7 -14.49 8.49 5.57
C ALA A 7 -13.76 7.91 4.35
N THR A 8 -14.04 8.41 3.13
CA THR A 8 -13.31 7.95 1.93
C THR A 8 -11.86 8.45 1.87
N PHE A 9 -11.54 9.58 2.50
CA PHE A 9 -10.17 10.05 2.66
C PHE A 9 -9.39 9.12 3.60
N GLY A 10 -9.96 8.83 4.78
CA GLY A 10 -9.34 7.91 5.74
C GLY A 10 -9.12 6.51 5.16
N ASN A 11 -10.04 6.02 4.33
CA ASN A 11 -9.85 4.73 3.65
C ASN A 11 -8.71 4.75 2.63
N LEU A 12 -8.53 5.85 1.88
CA LEU A 12 -7.41 5.99 0.95
C LEU A 12 -6.07 6.13 1.68
N GLU A 13 -6.05 6.87 2.79
CA GLU A 13 -4.88 6.99 3.66
C GLU A 13 -4.45 5.62 4.19
N ARG A 14 -5.40 4.86 4.74
CA ARG A 14 -5.14 3.50 5.22
C ARG A 14 -4.68 2.56 4.09
N ALA A 15 -5.27 2.65 2.90
CA ALA A 15 -4.86 1.84 1.76
C ALA A 15 -3.43 2.19 1.28
N MET A 16 -3.06 3.47 1.30
CA MET A 16 -1.68 3.90 1.03
C MET A 16 -0.72 3.36 2.10
N GLU A 17 -1.09 3.46 3.38
CA GLU A 17 -0.28 2.93 4.48
C GLU A 17 -0.04 1.42 4.33
N ILE A 18 -1.11 0.66 4.04
CA ILE A 18 -1.02 -0.78 3.74
C ILE A 18 -0.06 -1.04 2.58
N ALA A 19 -0.22 -0.33 1.46
CA ALA A 19 0.66 -0.50 0.30
C ALA A 19 2.12 -0.15 0.63
N THR A 20 2.37 0.89 1.43
CA THR A 20 3.72 1.23 1.89
C THR A 20 4.32 0.12 2.75
N ARG A 21 3.59 -0.39 3.73
CA ARG A 21 4.07 -1.49 4.58
C ARG A 21 4.30 -2.77 3.80
N GLN A 22 3.43 -3.07 2.84
CA GLN A 22 3.60 -4.21 1.96
C GLN A 22 4.87 -4.07 1.10
N GLN A 23 5.16 -2.87 0.60
CA GLN A 23 6.40 -2.57 -0.12
C GLN A 23 7.63 -2.87 0.74
N GLU A 24 7.62 -2.46 2.01
CA GLU A 24 8.71 -2.69 2.97
C GLU A 24 8.98 -4.20 3.13
N VAL A 25 7.92 -5.01 3.31
CA VAL A 25 8.04 -6.47 3.45
C VAL A 25 8.60 -7.13 2.20
N ILE A 26 8.07 -6.77 1.01
CA ILE A 26 8.54 -7.34 -0.26
C ILE A 26 10.00 -6.96 -0.51
N SER A 27 10.36 -5.70 -0.25
CA SER A 27 11.74 -5.21 -0.40
C SER A 27 12.70 -5.95 0.54
N HIS A 28 12.27 -6.21 1.77
CA HIS A 28 13.04 -6.99 2.73
C HIS A 28 13.26 -8.44 2.26
N ASN A 29 12.23 -9.08 1.71
CA ASN A 29 12.39 -10.42 1.12
C ASN A 29 13.35 -10.43 -0.06
N ILE A 30 13.20 -9.49 -1.00
CA ILE A 30 14.08 -9.36 -2.18
C ILE A 30 15.54 -9.21 -1.74
N ALA A 31 15.80 -8.30 -0.79
CA ALA A 31 17.14 -8.03 -0.29
C ALA A 31 17.79 -9.28 0.36
N ASN A 32 16.99 -10.09 1.05
CA ASN A 32 17.45 -11.28 1.77
C ASN A 32 17.26 -12.60 1.01
N ALA A 33 16.85 -12.55 -0.25
CA ALA A 33 16.52 -13.75 -1.04
C ALA A 33 17.70 -14.74 -1.18
N LYS A 34 18.93 -14.24 -1.08
CA LYS A 34 20.17 -15.03 -1.17
C LYS A 34 20.86 -15.24 0.18
N THR A 35 20.20 -14.89 1.29
CA THR A 35 20.75 -15.03 2.64
C THR A 35 20.43 -16.43 3.19
N PRO A 36 21.43 -17.27 3.52
CA PRO A 36 21.18 -18.59 4.10
C PRO A 36 20.38 -18.52 5.40
N GLY A 37 19.36 -19.37 5.52
CA GLY A 37 18.51 -19.44 6.73
C GLY A 37 17.46 -18.33 6.84
N TYR A 38 17.38 -17.41 5.90
CA TYR A 38 16.31 -16.41 5.85
C TYR A 38 14.95 -17.07 5.53
N GLU A 39 13.92 -16.70 6.30
CA GLU A 39 12.54 -17.14 6.08
C GLU A 39 11.72 -15.97 5.52
N ALA A 40 10.97 -16.21 4.45
CA ALA A 40 10.14 -15.23 3.80
C ALA A 40 9.04 -14.68 4.73
N LEU A 41 8.82 -13.37 4.63
CA LEU A 41 7.77 -12.66 5.36
C LEU A 41 6.58 -12.38 4.45
N THR A 42 5.40 -12.29 5.03
CA THR A 42 4.20 -11.75 4.38
C THR A 42 3.65 -10.60 5.21
N PHE A 43 2.98 -9.65 4.56
CA PHE A 43 2.34 -8.55 5.25
C PHE A 43 0.93 -8.97 5.68
N ASP A 44 0.62 -8.85 6.97
CA ASP A 44 -0.73 -9.04 7.50
C ASP A 44 -1.42 -7.69 7.64
N GLU A 45 -2.43 -7.44 6.82
CA GLU A 45 -3.18 -6.17 6.81
C GLU A 45 -4.00 -5.94 8.10
N ARG A 46 -4.43 -7.01 8.78
CA ARG A 46 -5.23 -6.90 10.00
C ARG A 46 -4.36 -6.48 11.17
N LEU A 47 -3.15 -7.03 11.22
CA LEU A 47 -2.15 -6.73 12.24
C LEU A 47 -1.25 -5.55 11.89
N MET A 48 -1.32 -5.06 10.64
CA MET A 48 -0.48 -3.98 10.10
C MET A 48 1.03 -4.23 10.30
N GLN A 49 1.47 -5.48 10.13
CA GLN A 49 2.86 -5.86 10.36
C GLN A 49 3.31 -7.04 9.49
N ALA A 50 4.63 -7.22 9.41
CA ALA A 50 5.23 -8.39 8.79
C ALA A 50 5.08 -9.61 9.70
N VAL A 51 4.66 -10.73 9.12
CA VAL A 51 4.56 -12.03 9.79
C VAL A 51 5.28 -13.10 8.96
N LYS A 52 5.67 -14.20 9.59
CA LYS A 52 6.30 -15.31 8.89
C LYS A 52 5.32 -15.97 7.92
N ARG A 53 5.76 -16.32 6.71
CA ARG A 53 4.97 -17.17 5.82
C ARG A 53 4.88 -18.58 6.36
N LEU A 54 3.66 -19.10 6.43
CA LEU A 54 3.37 -20.45 6.92
C LEU A 54 3.41 -21.49 5.79
N ASP A 55 3.08 -21.07 4.57
CA ASP A 55 2.95 -21.88 3.37
C ASP A 55 4.28 -22.09 2.64
N ARG A 56 5.10 -21.04 2.54
CA ARG A 56 6.40 -21.09 1.84
C ARG A 56 7.45 -20.26 2.56
N LYS A 57 8.50 -20.93 3.03
CA LYS A 57 9.63 -20.30 3.72
C LYS A 57 10.63 -19.63 2.79
N GLN A 58 10.76 -20.11 1.56
CA GLN A 58 11.79 -19.63 0.64
C GLN A 58 11.30 -18.41 -0.15
N VAL A 59 12.20 -17.44 -0.34
CA VAL A 59 11.94 -16.28 -1.19
C VAL A 59 12.11 -16.69 -2.66
N VAL A 60 11.07 -16.47 -3.45
CA VAL A 60 11.12 -16.62 -4.92
C VAL A 60 11.19 -15.23 -5.53
N LEU A 61 12.36 -14.86 -6.06
CA LEU A 61 12.65 -13.48 -6.46
C LEU A 61 11.68 -12.94 -7.52
N GLU A 62 11.33 -13.76 -8.51
CA GLU A 62 10.41 -13.37 -9.59
C GLU A 62 9.01 -13.04 -9.06
N GLU A 63 8.51 -13.83 -8.10
CA GLU A 63 7.22 -13.59 -7.46
C GLU A 63 7.23 -12.32 -6.60
N GLU A 64 8.31 -12.09 -5.83
CA GLU A 64 8.43 -10.86 -5.04
C GLU A 64 8.51 -9.62 -5.94
N LEU A 65 9.22 -9.68 -7.07
CA LEU A 65 9.29 -8.57 -8.02
C LEU A 65 7.93 -8.30 -8.70
N ALA A 66 7.18 -9.36 -9.01
CA ALA A 66 5.82 -9.23 -9.53
C ALA A 66 4.91 -8.55 -8.48
N ALA A 67 4.96 -9.00 -7.22
CA ALA A 67 4.22 -8.41 -6.12
C ALA A 67 4.62 -6.95 -5.86
N LEU A 68 5.92 -6.63 -5.94
CA LEU A 68 6.45 -5.26 -5.82
C LEU A 68 5.86 -4.35 -6.90
N THR A 69 5.82 -4.86 -8.14
CA THR A 69 5.29 -4.12 -9.29
C THR A 69 3.80 -3.88 -9.11
N GLU A 70 3.03 -4.89 -8.74
CA GLU A 70 1.60 -4.75 -8.45
C GLU A 70 1.35 -3.72 -7.34
N ASN A 71 2.11 -3.80 -6.26
CA ASN A 71 2.00 -2.89 -5.13
C ASN A 71 2.33 -1.44 -5.52
N SER A 72 3.34 -1.22 -6.36
CA SER A 72 3.68 0.10 -6.89
C SER A 72 2.53 0.71 -7.72
N VAL A 73 1.84 -0.12 -8.51
CA VAL A 73 0.66 0.28 -9.29
C VAL A 73 -0.50 0.66 -8.37
N LYS A 74 -0.77 -0.13 -7.33
CA LYS A 74 -1.80 0.19 -6.31
C LYS A 74 -1.51 1.52 -5.62
N TYR A 75 -0.29 1.69 -5.12
CA TYR A 75 0.14 2.92 -4.45
C TYR A 75 -0.03 4.16 -5.34
N SER A 76 0.47 4.11 -6.58
CA SER A 76 0.30 5.22 -7.54
C SER A 76 -1.17 5.54 -7.83
N SER A 77 -2.03 4.51 -7.86
CA SER A 77 -3.47 4.67 -8.06
C SER A 77 -4.12 5.36 -6.87
N TYR A 78 -3.77 4.98 -5.63
CA TYR A 78 -4.28 5.63 -4.42
C TYR A 78 -3.88 7.10 -4.34
N VAL A 79 -2.61 7.42 -4.63
CA VAL A 79 -2.12 8.81 -4.69
C VAL A 79 -2.90 9.62 -5.74
N LYS A 80 -3.17 9.03 -6.91
CA LYS A 80 -3.95 9.68 -7.96
C LYS A 80 -5.38 9.97 -7.50
N LEU A 81 -6.06 8.99 -6.90
CA LEU A 81 -7.42 9.15 -6.38
C LEU A 81 -7.50 10.21 -5.27
N LEU A 82 -6.52 10.22 -4.36
CA LEU A 82 -6.40 11.24 -3.32
C LEU A 82 -6.25 12.64 -3.94
N SER A 83 -5.35 12.78 -4.92
CA SER A 83 -5.11 14.05 -5.62
C SER A 83 -6.37 14.55 -6.34
N THR A 84 -7.11 13.64 -6.99
CA THR A 84 -8.40 13.96 -7.62
C THR A 84 -9.41 14.47 -6.59
N LYS A 85 -9.52 13.84 -5.42
CA LYS A 85 -10.43 14.29 -4.36
C LYS A 85 -10.06 15.67 -3.81
N ILE A 86 -8.78 15.92 -3.54
CA ILE A 86 -8.29 17.24 -3.10
C ILE A 86 -8.65 18.30 -4.13
N THR A 87 -8.50 17.98 -5.42
CA THR A 87 -8.88 18.89 -6.51
C THR A 87 -10.37 19.21 -6.48
N VAL A 88 -11.24 18.20 -6.33
CA VAL A 88 -12.69 18.40 -6.21
C VAL A 88 -13.04 19.30 -5.01
N LEU A 89 -12.44 19.07 -3.84
CA LEU A 89 -12.66 19.91 -2.66
C LEU A 89 -12.25 21.37 -2.90
N ARG A 90 -11.10 21.59 -3.55
CA ARG A 90 -10.64 22.93 -3.91
C ARG A 90 -11.60 23.62 -4.87
N THR A 91 -12.11 22.90 -5.87
CA THR A 91 -13.08 23.44 -6.83
C THR A 91 -14.38 23.84 -6.13
N ILE A 92 -14.91 22.98 -5.26
CA ILE A 92 -16.14 23.28 -4.50
C ILE A 92 -15.93 24.49 -3.58
N ALA A 93 -14.82 24.55 -2.83
CA ALA A 93 -14.52 25.68 -1.96
C ALA A 93 -14.34 27.01 -2.71
N ALA A 94 -13.78 26.97 -3.93
CA ALA A 94 -13.64 28.15 -4.78
C ALA A 94 -14.98 28.60 -5.37
N GLN A 95 -15.87 27.67 -5.75
CA GLN A 95 -17.20 27.96 -6.29
C GLN A 95 -18.19 28.43 -5.20
N GLY A 96 -18.13 27.87 -3.99
CA GLY A 96 -19.00 28.25 -2.87
C GLY A 96 -18.65 29.57 -2.18
N ARG A 97 -17.53 30.21 -2.57
CA ARG A 97 -17.14 31.56 -2.11
C ARG A 97 -17.74 32.69 -2.96
N ARG A 98 -18.49 32.38 -4.02
CA ARG A 98 -19.17 33.33 -4.89
C ARG A 98 -20.64 33.45 -4.55
#